data_AF-A0A412Y219-F1
#
_entry.id   AF-A0A412Y219-F1
#
_cell.length_a   1.000
_cell.length_b   1.000
_cell.length_c   1.000
_cell.angle_alpha   90.00
_cell.angle_beta   90.00
_cell.angle_gamma   90.00
#
_symmetry.space_group_name_H-M   'P 1'
#
loop_
_entity.id
_entity.type
_entity.pdbx_description
1 polymer ?
#
loop_
_entity_poly.entity_id
_entity_poly.type
_entity_poly.pdbx_seq_one_letter_code
_entity_poly.pdbx_strand_id
1 'polypeptide(L)'
;MDAQIEKIAKSLYFSYRQTDIGLFYGKMGSCLFFFHYSHVAESRIFGEFAEELLDEVMEYVRLGMPVGLSFGWAGIGWGIEYLVRYGFVEDAGNEERNKIDKKVMEYDVRRLDDYSLATGLEGIAWYVLLRLSSGDKSVRIREETYLFDLSNACERVLKKREYKGMLLLLNFLNGKQINYPFREFFSQIPGEAHYIPDM
;
A
#
# COMPACT_ATOMS: atom_id res chain seq x y z
N MET A 1 -23.50 -12.90 10.33
CA MET A 1 -23.03 -12.16 9.15
C MET A 1 -24.23 -11.73 8.33
N ASP A 2 -24.21 -10.52 7.79
CA ASP A 2 -25.33 -9.95 7.05
C ASP A 2 -25.49 -10.64 5.68
N ALA A 3 -26.68 -11.18 5.40
CA ALA A 3 -26.99 -11.87 4.14
C ALA A 3 -26.83 -10.94 2.90
N GLN A 4 -26.90 -9.63 3.11
CA GLN A 4 -26.61 -8.65 2.05
C GLN A 4 -25.12 -8.63 1.71
N ILE A 5 -24.24 -8.62 2.72
CA ILE A 5 -22.77 -8.61 2.51
C ILE A 5 -22.34 -9.90 1.80
N GLU A 6 -22.93 -11.04 2.16
CA GLU A 6 -22.61 -12.30 1.49
C GLU A 6 -23.02 -12.31 0.00
N LYS A 7 -24.17 -11.73 -0.33
CA LYS A 7 -24.57 -11.57 -1.74
C LYS A 7 -23.62 -10.66 -2.51
N ILE A 8 -23.16 -9.57 -1.90
CA ILE A 8 -22.17 -8.66 -2.50
C ILE A 8 -20.86 -9.40 -2.75
N ALA A 9 -20.33 -10.13 -1.76
CA ALA A 9 -19.09 -10.89 -1.89
C ALA A 9 -19.18 -11.95 -3.02
N LYS A 10 -20.29 -12.68 -3.10
CA LYS A 10 -20.55 -13.64 -4.19
C LYS A 10 -20.61 -12.95 -5.55
N SER A 11 -21.27 -11.80 -5.65
CA SER A 11 -21.31 -11.03 -6.89
C SER A 11 -19.92 -10.63 -7.34
N LEU A 12 -19.10 -10.09 -6.44
CA LEU A 12 -17.72 -9.68 -6.72
C LEU A 12 -16.85 -10.85 -7.17
N TYR A 13 -16.97 -12.01 -6.50
CA TYR A 13 -16.30 -13.26 -6.88
C TYR A 13 -16.62 -13.68 -8.32
N PHE A 14 -17.90 -13.71 -8.70
CA PHE A 14 -18.30 -14.14 -10.06
C PHE A 14 -18.11 -13.09 -11.15
N SER A 15 -18.13 -11.79 -10.82
CA SER A 15 -17.93 -10.71 -11.80
C SER A 15 -16.46 -10.33 -11.97
N TYR A 16 -15.55 -11.02 -11.29
CA TYR A 16 -14.16 -10.63 -11.22
C TYR A 16 -13.46 -10.71 -12.59
N ARG A 17 -13.14 -9.54 -13.15
CA ARG A 17 -12.35 -9.36 -14.39
C ARG A 17 -11.50 -8.09 -14.32
N GLN A 18 -10.76 -7.92 -13.23
CA GLN A 18 -9.80 -6.82 -13.14
C GLN A 18 -8.46 -7.24 -13.75
N THR A 19 -7.91 -6.42 -14.64
CA THR A 19 -6.53 -6.58 -15.15
C THR A 19 -5.55 -5.73 -14.34
N ASP A 20 -6.02 -4.67 -13.69
CA ASP A 20 -5.22 -3.80 -12.84
C ASP A 20 -4.94 -4.48 -11.49
N ILE A 21 -3.67 -4.57 -11.11
CA ILE A 21 -3.19 -5.15 -9.85
C ILE A 21 -3.14 -4.17 -8.68
N GLY A 22 -3.46 -2.89 -8.91
CA GLY A 22 -3.34 -1.82 -7.94
C GLY A 22 -4.11 -1.98 -6.63
N LEU A 23 -3.70 -1.19 -5.64
CA LEU A 23 -4.28 -1.18 -4.29
C LEU A 23 -5.64 -0.48 -4.24
N PHE A 24 -5.81 0.66 -4.91
CA PHE A 24 -7.03 1.47 -4.74
C PHE A 24 -8.22 0.93 -5.55
N TYR A 25 -7.95 0.51 -6.78
CA TYR A 25 -8.99 0.16 -7.75
C TYR A 25 -8.76 -1.21 -8.41
N GLY A 26 -7.74 -1.96 -7.97
CA GLY A 26 -7.30 -3.19 -8.61
C GLY A 26 -7.35 -4.42 -7.69
N LYS A 27 -6.67 -5.48 -8.15
CA LYS A 27 -6.66 -6.80 -7.50
C LYS A 27 -6.18 -6.76 -6.05
N MET A 28 -5.16 -5.96 -5.74
CA MET A 28 -4.64 -5.87 -4.37
C MET A 28 -5.70 -5.32 -3.40
N GLY A 29 -6.47 -4.30 -3.79
CA GLY A 29 -7.59 -3.81 -2.97
C GLY A 29 -8.67 -4.86 -2.73
N SER A 30 -9.03 -5.60 -3.78
CA SER A 30 -9.96 -6.73 -3.70
C SER A 30 -9.43 -7.85 -2.80
N CYS A 31 -8.15 -8.16 -2.92
CA CYS A 31 -7.44 -9.13 -2.09
C CYS A 31 -7.56 -8.78 -0.60
N LEU A 32 -7.30 -7.52 -0.22
CA LEU A 32 -7.48 -7.06 1.17
C LEU A 32 -8.92 -7.26 1.65
N PHE A 33 -9.92 -6.92 0.82
CA PHE A 33 -11.33 -7.13 1.16
C PHE A 33 -11.65 -8.61 1.40
N PHE A 34 -11.23 -9.50 0.50
CA PHE A 34 -11.57 -10.92 0.61
C PHE A 34 -10.85 -11.63 1.76
N PHE A 35 -9.64 -11.22 2.14
CA PHE A 35 -8.99 -11.71 3.37
C PHE A 35 -9.78 -11.32 4.63
N HIS A 36 -10.23 -10.07 4.75
CA HIS A 36 -11.10 -9.67 5.86
C HIS A 36 -12.43 -10.39 5.84
N TYR A 37 -13.05 -10.46 4.67
CA TYR A 37 -14.35 -11.06 4.51
C TYR A 37 -14.32 -12.55 4.85
N SER A 38 -13.32 -13.30 4.35
CA SER A 38 -13.17 -14.73 4.63
C SER A 38 -12.99 -15.00 6.12
N HIS A 39 -12.24 -14.16 6.84
CA HIS A 39 -12.03 -14.27 8.28
C HIS A 39 -13.33 -14.03 9.07
N VAL A 40 -14.06 -12.95 8.76
CA VAL A 40 -15.35 -12.65 9.42
C VAL A 40 -16.41 -13.70 9.05
N ALA A 41 -16.34 -14.23 7.84
CA ALA A 41 -17.28 -15.20 7.31
C ALA A 41 -16.98 -16.66 7.72
N GLU A 42 -15.80 -16.91 8.29
CA GLU A 42 -15.24 -18.25 8.47
C GLU A 42 -15.30 -19.07 7.16
N SER A 43 -15.10 -18.40 6.02
CA SER A 43 -15.31 -18.99 4.70
C SER A 43 -14.00 -19.33 4.01
N ARG A 44 -13.69 -20.62 3.98
CA ARG A 44 -12.52 -21.16 3.27
C ARG A 44 -12.50 -20.81 1.79
N ILE A 45 -13.66 -20.83 1.11
CA ILE A 45 -13.75 -20.54 -0.34
C ILE A 45 -13.28 -19.12 -0.64
N PHE A 46 -13.70 -18.14 0.17
CA PHE A 46 -13.24 -16.75 -0.01
C PHE A 46 -11.80 -16.54 0.47
N GLY A 47 -11.30 -17.38 1.39
CA GLY A 47 -9.89 -17.41 1.77
C GLY A 47 -9.00 -17.88 0.62
N GLU A 48 -9.33 -19.02 0.03
CA GLU A 48 -8.63 -19.56 -1.15
C GLU A 48 -8.67 -18.56 -2.32
N PHE A 49 -9.82 -17.89 -2.53
CA PHE A 49 -9.91 -16.83 -3.54
C PHE A 49 -9.02 -15.61 -3.21
N ALA A 50 -8.90 -15.21 -1.95
CA ALA A 50 -8.04 -14.10 -1.56
C ALA A 50 -6.55 -14.42 -1.79
N GLU A 51 -6.16 -15.67 -1.57
CA GLU A 51 -4.82 -16.20 -1.88
C GLU A 51 -4.57 -16.22 -3.39
N GLU A 52 -5.51 -16.74 -4.19
CA GLU A 52 -5.41 -16.70 -5.66
C GLU A 52 -5.24 -15.27 -6.19
N LEU A 53 -5.99 -14.30 -5.64
CA LEU A 53 -5.86 -12.89 -6.00
C LEU A 53 -4.46 -12.34 -5.67
N LEU A 54 -3.89 -12.74 -4.54
CA LEU A 54 -2.55 -12.32 -4.13
C LEU A 54 -1.50 -12.91 -5.07
N ASP A 55 -1.60 -14.20 -5.39
CA ASP A 55 -0.70 -14.88 -6.32
C ASP A 55 -0.73 -14.21 -7.69
N GLU A 56 -1.93 -13.92 -8.21
CA GLU A 56 -2.08 -13.16 -9.45
C GLU A 56 -1.39 -11.79 -9.35
N VAL A 57 -1.62 -11.02 -8.28
CA VAL A 57 -0.93 -9.73 -8.09
C VAL A 57 0.58 -9.92 -8.23
N MET A 58 1.15 -10.90 -7.53
CA MET A 58 2.59 -11.16 -7.51
C MET A 58 3.14 -11.61 -8.87
N GLU A 59 2.39 -12.40 -9.63
CA GLU A 59 2.75 -12.81 -11.00
C GLU A 59 2.77 -11.64 -12.00
N TYR A 60 1.89 -10.66 -11.81
CA TYR A 60 1.77 -9.50 -12.70
C TYR A 60 2.65 -8.32 -12.28
N VAL A 61 3.34 -8.39 -11.13
CA VAL A 61 4.37 -7.41 -10.74
C VAL A 61 5.49 -7.40 -11.79
N ARG A 62 5.75 -6.25 -12.41
CA ARG A 62 6.68 -6.12 -13.54
C ARG A 62 7.58 -4.89 -13.43
N LEU A 63 8.75 -4.96 -14.06
CA LEU A 63 9.61 -3.80 -14.25
C LEU A 63 8.86 -2.69 -14.99
N GLY A 64 9.03 -1.44 -14.54
CA GLY A 64 8.41 -0.26 -15.17
C GLY A 64 7.06 0.16 -14.56
N MET A 65 6.55 -0.53 -13.55
CA MET A 65 5.39 -0.04 -12.79
C MET A 65 5.69 1.33 -12.15
N PRO A 66 4.68 2.22 -12.03
CA PRO A 66 4.82 3.47 -11.30
C PRO A 66 5.15 3.25 -9.83
N VAL A 67 5.62 4.30 -9.14
CA VAL A 67 5.99 4.20 -7.72
C VAL A 67 4.79 4.25 -6.77
N GLY A 68 3.69 4.90 -7.17
CA GLY A 68 2.60 5.32 -6.29
C GLY A 68 1.80 4.22 -5.58
N LEU A 69 0.93 4.63 -4.65
CA LEU A 69 0.06 3.74 -3.89
C LEU A 69 -1.07 3.14 -4.72
N SER A 70 -1.65 3.90 -5.66
CA SER A 70 -2.90 3.49 -6.29
C SER A 70 -2.72 2.23 -7.15
N PHE A 71 -1.69 2.20 -8.00
CA PHE A 71 -1.43 1.13 -8.97
C PHE A 71 0.08 0.83 -9.17
N GLY A 72 0.91 1.25 -8.21
CA GLY A 72 2.37 1.17 -8.30
C GLY A 72 3.02 0.30 -7.21
N TRP A 73 4.36 0.30 -7.21
CA TRP A 73 5.19 -0.46 -6.27
C TRP A 73 4.84 -0.23 -4.81
N ALA A 74 4.64 1.04 -4.41
CA ALA A 74 4.28 1.37 -3.02
C ALA A 74 2.93 0.75 -2.65
N GLY A 75 1.96 0.71 -3.57
CA GLY A 75 0.64 0.12 -3.34
C GLY A 75 0.70 -1.38 -3.08
N ILE A 76 1.43 -2.10 -3.93
CA ILE A 76 1.62 -3.54 -3.79
C ILE A 76 2.38 -3.85 -2.49
N GLY A 77 3.50 -3.17 -2.24
CA GLY A 77 4.26 -3.37 -1.01
C GLY A 77 3.47 -3.03 0.25
N TRP A 78 2.64 -1.98 0.19
CA TRP A 78 1.75 -1.61 1.29
C TRP A 78 0.73 -2.71 1.57
N GLY A 79 0.10 -3.25 0.52
CA GLY A 79 -0.86 -4.35 0.63
C GLY A 79 -0.25 -5.63 1.22
N ILE A 80 0.93 -6.03 0.76
CA ILE A 80 1.63 -7.22 1.29
C ILE A 80 1.95 -7.04 2.78
N GLU A 81 2.54 -5.90 3.16
CA GLU A 81 2.87 -5.61 4.55
C GLU A 81 1.62 -5.52 5.44
N TYR A 82 0.50 -5.01 4.90
CA TYR A 82 -0.79 -5.03 5.57
C TYR A 82 -1.24 -6.46 5.88
N LEU A 83 -1.24 -7.35 4.88
CA LEU A 83 -1.67 -8.74 5.03
C LEU A 83 -0.83 -9.49 6.07
N VAL A 84 0.49 -9.28 6.06
CA VAL A 84 1.41 -9.86 7.04
C VAL A 84 1.12 -9.34 8.45
N ARG A 85 0.96 -8.03 8.62
CA ARG A 85 0.71 -7.42 9.94
C ARG A 85 -0.65 -7.77 10.53
N TYR A 86 -1.63 -8.11 9.70
CA TYR A 86 -2.93 -8.61 10.14
C TYR A 86 -2.95 -10.14 10.34
N GLY A 87 -1.86 -10.84 10.02
CA GLY A 87 -1.76 -12.29 10.17
C GLY A 87 -2.56 -13.07 9.12
N PHE A 88 -2.90 -12.44 7.99
CA PHE A 88 -3.58 -13.10 6.88
C PHE A 88 -2.62 -13.89 5.99
N VAL A 89 -1.36 -13.46 5.92
CA VAL A 89 -0.29 -14.13 5.17
C VAL A 89 0.89 -14.36 6.10
N GLU A 90 1.53 -15.52 5.96
CA GLU A 90 2.72 -15.88 6.75
C GLU A 90 3.88 -14.91 6.49
N ASP A 91 4.58 -14.54 7.57
CA ASP A 91 5.79 -13.75 7.43
C ASP A 91 6.97 -14.62 7.00
N ALA A 92 7.13 -14.80 5.69
CA ALA A 92 8.29 -15.48 5.09
C ALA A 92 9.58 -14.63 5.10
N GLY A 93 9.61 -13.53 5.85
CA GLY A 93 10.73 -12.58 5.91
C GLY A 93 10.66 -11.47 4.87
N ASN A 94 11.69 -10.61 4.87
CA ASN A 94 11.67 -9.36 4.10
C ASN A 94 12.21 -9.45 2.67
N GLU A 95 12.62 -10.60 2.16
CA GLU A 95 13.33 -10.64 0.87
C GLU A 95 12.50 -10.01 -0.28
N GLU A 96 11.26 -10.48 -0.47
CA GLU A 96 10.36 -9.94 -1.50
C GLU A 96 9.97 -8.49 -1.24
N ARG A 97 9.66 -8.15 0.02
CA ARG A 97 9.34 -6.77 0.42
C ARG A 97 10.51 -5.81 0.20
N ASN A 98 11.75 -6.29 0.38
CA ASN A 98 12.96 -5.52 0.12
C ASN A 98 13.22 -5.33 -1.38
N LYS A 99 12.77 -6.24 -2.25
CA LYS A 99 12.78 -6.02 -3.71
C LYS A 99 11.85 -4.86 -4.09
N ILE A 100 10.68 -4.79 -3.46
CA ILE A 100 9.74 -3.67 -3.63
C ILE A 100 10.31 -2.37 -3.04
N ASP A 101 10.86 -2.41 -1.82
CA ASP A 101 11.52 -1.26 -1.20
C ASP A 101 12.57 -0.66 -2.15
N LYS A 102 13.41 -1.51 -2.75
CA LYS A 102 14.41 -1.08 -3.74
C LYS A 102 13.78 -0.38 -4.94
N LYS A 103 12.66 -0.88 -5.47
CA LYS A 103 11.94 -0.25 -6.58
C LYS A 103 11.32 1.09 -6.23
N VAL A 104 10.84 1.25 -5.01
CA VAL A 104 10.38 2.55 -4.51
C VAL A 104 11.56 3.52 -4.38
N MET A 105 12.71 3.05 -3.88
CA MET A 105 13.91 3.88 -3.69
C MET A 105 14.61 4.30 -4.98
N GLU A 106 14.39 3.61 -6.09
CA GLU A 106 14.90 3.99 -7.41
C GLU A 106 14.27 5.32 -7.91
N TYR A 107 13.14 5.77 -7.34
CA TYR A 107 12.51 7.05 -7.68
C TYR A 107 13.19 8.23 -6.97
N ASP A 108 13.60 9.24 -7.76
CA ASP A 108 14.20 10.46 -7.22
C ASP A 108 13.14 11.40 -6.61
N VAL A 109 12.93 11.24 -5.30
CA VAL A 109 11.98 12.03 -4.50
C VAL A 109 12.26 13.54 -4.50
N ARG A 110 13.48 13.96 -4.86
CA ARG A 110 13.85 15.39 -4.91
C ARG A 110 13.20 16.10 -6.09
N ARG A 111 12.82 15.35 -7.13
CA ARG A 111 12.32 15.85 -8.42
C ARG A 111 10.82 15.67 -8.61
N LEU A 112 10.10 15.24 -7.57
CA LEU A 112 8.65 15.07 -7.63
C LEU A 112 7.92 16.42 -7.54
N ASP A 113 7.01 16.64 -8.48
CA ASP A 113 6.01 17.72 -8.45
C ASP A 113 4.59 17.20 -8.16
N ASP A 114 4.40 15.87 -8.18
CA ASP A 114 3.18 15.22 -7.72
C ASP A 114 3.28 14.91 -6.22
N TYR A 115 2.37 15.51 -5.45
CA TYR A 115 2.26 15.34 -4.00
C TYR A 115 0.99 14.59 -3.59
N SER A 116 0.26 14.01 -4.54
CA SER A 116 -0.97 13.26 -4.28
C SER A 116 -0.71 11.98 -3.49
N LEU A 117 -1.74 11.48 -2.81
CA LEU A 117 -1.72 10.18 -2.15
C LEU A 117 -1.56 9.04 -3.17
N ALA A 118 -2.28 9.12 -4.29
CA ALA A 118 -2.40 8.02 -5.25
C ALA A 118 -1.07 7.74 -5.98
N THR A 119 -0.38 8.79 -6.43
CA THR A 119 0.76 8.66 -7.35
C THR A 119 2.02 9.40 -6.87
N GLY A 120 1.88 10.30 -5.91
CA GLY A 120 2.91 11.26 -5.53
C GLY A 120 3.61 10.99 -4.19
N LEU A 121 4.31 12.03 -3.73
CA LEU A 121 5.15 12.01 -2.54
C LEU A 121 4.40 11.63 -1.25
N GLU A 122 3.12 12.00 -1.11
CA GLU A 122 2.32 11.64 0.06
C GLU A 122 2.14 10.13 0.16
N GLY A 123 1.88 9.46 -0.95
CA GLY A 123 1.76 8.00 -0.97
C GLY A 123 3.07 7.29 -0.65
N ILE A 124 4.18 7.80 -1.18
CA ILE A 124 5.53 7.30 -0.84
C ILE A 124 5.78 7.46 0.66
N ALA A 125 5.43 8.59 1.25
CA ALA A 125 5.62 8.81 2.69
C ALA A 125 4.83 7.80 3.55
N TRP A 126 3.58 7.50 3.17
CA TRP A 126 2.77 6.47 3.83
C TRP A 126 3.38 5.07 3.74
N TYR A 127 3.93 4.71 2.58
CA TYR A 127 4.61 3.43 2.39
C TYR A 127 5.89 3.33 3.23
N VAL A 128 6.74 4.35 3.16
CA VAL A 128 8.01 4.38 3.91
C VAL A 128 7.74 4.32 5.41
N LEU A 129 6.76 5.08 5.91
CA LEU A 129 6.34 5.01 7.31
C LEU A 129 5.89 3.59 7.69
N LEU A 130 5.12 2.91 6.85
CA LEU A 130 4.65 1.54 7.11
C LEU A 130 5.84 0.61 7.33
N ARG A 131 6.76 0.60 6.36
CA ARG A 131 7.94 -0.26 6.36
C ARG A 131 8.88 0.03 7.53
N LEU A 132 9.09 1.31 7.87
CA LEU A 132 9.91 1.70 9.02
C LEU A 132 9.25 1.35 10.37
N SER A 133 7.93 1.42 10.45
CA SER A 133 7.16 1.14 11.67
C SER A 133 6.99 -0.36 11.99
N SER A 134 7.44 -1.25 11.09
CA SER A 134 7.42 -2.70 11.31
C SER A 134 8.29 -3.15 12.49
N GLY A 135 9.25 -2.31 12.91
CA GLY A 135 10.24 -2.65 13.94
C GLY A 135 11.41 -3.48 13.41
N ASP A 136 11.33 -3.94 12.16
CA ASP A 136 12.39 -4.70 11.53
C ASP A 136 13.52 -3.77 11.05
N LYS A 137 14.74 -4.11 11.45
CA LYS A 137 15.96 -3.35 11.14
C LYS A 137 16.56 -3.73 9.78
N SER A 138 16.14 -4.85 9.20
CA SER A 138 16.60 -5.38 7.91
C SER A 138 15.88 -4.80 6.69
N VAL A 139 14.85 -3.95 6.91
CA VAL A 139 14.09 -3.34 5.81
C VAL A 139 14.97 -2.41 4.99
N ARG A 140 14.92 -2.56 3.66
CA ARG A 140 15.82 -1.85 2.75
C ARG A 140 15.56 -0.35 2.72
N ILE A 141 14.32 0.08 3.02
CA ILE A 141 13.91 1.48 3.03
C ILE A 141 14.66 2.36 4.06
N ARG A 142 15.41 1.75 4.98
CA ARG A 142 16.22 2.45 6.01
C ARG A 142 17.49 3.12 5.50
N GLU A 143 17.79 3.02 4.20
CA GLU A 143 18.99 3.63 3.61
C GLU A 143 19.03 5.16 3.89
N GLU A 144 20.08 5.60 4.58
CA GLU A 144 20.17 6.95 5.16
C GLU A 144 20.07 8.05 4.11
N THR A 145 20.72 7.87 2.96
CA THR A 145 20.70 8.80 1.82
C THR A 145 19.28 9.00 1.29
N TYR A 146 18.55 7.90 1.09
CA TYR A 146 17.16 7.94 0.62
C TYR A 146 16.25 8.62 1.64
N LEU A 147 16.36 8.27 2.93
CA LEU A 147 15.54 8.88 3.98
C LEU A 147 15.82 10.38 4.15
N PHE A 148 17.08 10.80 4.01
CA PHE A 148 17.46 12.21 4.03
C PHE A 148 16.86 12.99 2.85
N ASP A 149 16.94 12.45 1.64
CA ASP A 149 16.35 13.10 0.47
C ASP A 149 14.81 13.17 0.57
N LEU A 150 14.18 12.11 1.08
CA LEU A 150 12.74 12.05 1.31
C LEU A 150 12.29 13.01 2.41
N SER A 151 12.99 13.10 3.54
CA SER A 151 12.64 14.03 4.62
C SER A 151 12.71 15.47 4.15
N ASN A 152 13.77 15.84 3.43
CA ASN A 152 13.92 17.18 2.84
C ASN A 152 12.81 17.50 1.83
N ALA A 153 12.41 16.53 1.00
CA ALA A 153 11.30 16.69 0.07
C ALA A 153 9.98 16.93 0.81
N CYS A 154 9.67 16.12 1.83
CA CYS A 154 8.49 16.29 2.69
C CYS A 154 8.47 17.65 3.37
N GLU A 155 9.56 18.08 4.02
CA GLU A 155 9.65 19.38 4.69
C GLU A 155 9.42 20.55 3.74
N ARG A 156 9.98 20.49 2.53
CA ARG A 156 9.79 21.53 1.52
C ARG A 156 8.31 21.68 1.12
N VAL A 157 7.61 20.57 0.95
CA VAL A 157 6.19 20.55 0.56
C VAL A 157 5.30 21.01 1.72
N LEU A 158 5.58 20.55 2.93
CA LEU A 158 4.81 20.88 4.14
C LEU A 158 4.85 22.36 4.53
N LYS A 159 5.83 23.13 4.06
CA LYS A 159 5.84 24.60 4.17
C LYS A 159 4.70 25.28 3.41
N LYS A 160 4.09 24.58 2.42
CA LYS A 160 3.06 25.13 1.53
C LYS A 160 1.67 24.56 1.80
N ARG A 161 1.59 23.27 2.11
CA ARG A 161 0.31 22.55 2.31
C ARG A 161 0.53 21.35 3.22
N GLU A 162 -0.47 21.03 4.02
CA GLU A 162 -0.42 19.86 4.90
C GLU A 162 -0.73 18.56 4.16
N TYR A 163 0.07 17.53 4.46
CA TYR A 163 -0.07 16.16 3.98
C TYR A 163 0.19 15.21 5.16
N LYS A 164 -0.78 14.33 5.44
CA LYS A 164 -0.83 13.59 6.72
C LYS A 164 0.29 12.55 6.82
N GLY A 165 0.51 11.80 5.75
CA GLY A 165 1.56 10.79 5.63
C GLY A 165 2.94 11.40 5.77
N MET A 166 3.21 12.51 5.06
CA MET A 166 4.46 13.27 5.20
C MET A 166 4.69 13.73 6.65
N LEU A 167 3.67 14.29 7.31
CA LEU A 167 3.76 14.72 8.70
C LEU A 167 4.05 13.55 9.65
N LEU A 168 3.38 12.41 9.47
CA LEU A 168 3.60 11.22 10.28
C LEU A 168 5.00 10.63 10.06
N LEU A 169 5.48 10.58 8.82
CA LEU A 169 6.83 10.14 8.50
C LEU A 169 7.89 11.03 9.19
N LEU A 170 7.79 12.35 9.06
CA LEU A 170 8.74 13.26 9.72
C LEU A 170 8.69 13.14 11.24
N ASN A 171 7.50 12.96 11.81
CA ASN A 171 7.36 12.70 13.25
C ASN A 171 8.09 11.41 13.66
N PHE A 172 7.94 10.33 12.90
CA PHE A 172 8.63 9.07 13.13
C PHE A 172 10.15 9.24 13.06
N LEU A 173 10.65 9.88 12.00
CA LEU A 173 12.09 10.10 11.79
C LEU A 173 12.70 10.98 12.90
N ASN A 174 11.91 11.89 13.48
CA ASN A 174 12.29 12.70 14.64
C ASN A 174 12.16 11.96 15.98
N GLY A 175 12.01 10.64 15.97
CA GLY A 175 12.03 9.79 17.16
C GLY A 175 10.69 9.65 17.88
N LYS A 176 9.58 10.14 17.32
CA LYS A 176 8.26 9.87 17.91
C LYS A 176 7.87 8.42 17.64
N GLN A 177 7.48 7.71 18.70
CA GLN A 177 6.92 6.38 18.56
C GLN A 177 5.57 6.48 17.83
N ILE A 178 5.45 5.80 16.69
CA ILE A 178 4.22 5.75 15.90
C ILE A 178 3.87 4.28 15.67
N ASN A 179 2.69 3.88 16.13
CA ASN A 179 2.03 2.69 15.60
C ASN A 179 1.35 3.09 14.29
N TYR A 180 1.50 2.26 13.26
CA TYR A 180 0.99 2.60 11.94
C TYR A 180 -0.54 2.77 11.97
N PRO A 181 -1.07 3.92 11.55
CA PRO A 181 -2.49 4.22 11.71
C PRO A 181 -3.28 3.75 10.47
N PHE A 182 -3.55 2.44 10.37
CA PHE A 182 -4.22 1.84 9.21
C PHE A 182 -5.59 2.45 8.92
N ARG A 183 -6.39 2.74 9.95
CA ARG A 183 -7.71 3.34 9.79
C ARG A 183 -7.62 4.73 9.17
N GLU A 184 -6.67 5.52 9.64
CA GLU A 184 -6.39 6.85 9.12
C GLU A 184 -5.86 6.81 7.70
N PHE A 185 -5.03 5.82 7.35
CA PHE A 185 -4.61 5.61 5.95
C PHE A 185 -5.82 5.40 5.04
N PHE A 186 -6.71 4.46 5.39
CA PHE A 186 -7.89 4.17 4.57
C PHE A 186 -8.84 5.37 4.45
N SER A 187 -8.91 6.24 5.47
CA SER A 187 -9.72 7.46 5.37
C SER A 187 -9.15 8.52 4.42
N GLN A 188 -7.89 8.38 3.98
CA GLN A 188 -7.30 9.24 2.96
C GLN A 188 -7.64 8.79 1.54
N ILE A 189 -8.05 7.52 1.34
CA ILE A 189 -8.35 7.01 0.00
C ILE A 189 -9.65 7.68 -0.48
N PRO A 190 -9.61 8.42 -1.61
CA PRO A 190 -10.81 9.09 -2.12
C PRO A 190 -11.87 8.06 -2.50
N GLY A 191 -13.09 8.24 -1.98
CA GLY A 191 -14.24 7.37 -2.26
C GLY A 191 -14.82 7.54 -3.68
N GLU A 192 -14.34 8.52 -4.43
CA GLU A 192 -14.67 8.72 -5.84
C GLU A 192 -13.41 8.49 -6.68
N ALA A 193 -13.54 7.69 -7.75
CA ALA A 193 -12.48 7.43 -8.73
C ALA A 193 -12.23 8.69 -9.59
N HIS A 194 -11.68 9.75 -9.00
CA HIS A 194 -11.18 10.90 -9.75
C HIS A 194 -9.76 10.64 -10.27
N TYR A 195 -9.54 9.49 -10.92
CA TYR A 195 -8.43 9.28 -11.85
C TYR A 195 -8.60 7.93 -12.57
N ILE A 196 -9.42 7.90 -13.60
CA ILE A 196 -9.12 7.04 -14.76
C ILE A 196 -8.72 8.04 -15.84
N PRO A 197 -7.42 8.36 -16.04
CA PRO A 197 -7.02 8.96 -17.28
C PRO A 197 -7.25 7.89 -18.33
N ASP A 198 -8.12 8.16 -19.30
CA ASP A 198 -8.35 7.31 -20.45
C ASP A 198 -7.00 6.89 -21.07
N MET A 199 -6.64 5.61 -20.94
CA MET A 199 -5.59 4.94 -21.72
C MET A 199 -5.99 3.49 -21.98
#